data_AF-A0A9Q9BC17-F1
#
_entry.id   AF-A0A9Q9BC17-F1
#
_cell.length_a   1.000
_cell.length_b   1.000
_cell.length_c   1.000
_cell.angle_alpha   90.00
_cell.angle_beta   90.00
_cell.angle_gamma   90.00
#
_symmetry.space_group_name_H-M   'P 1'
#
loop_
_entity.id
_entity.type
_entity.pdbx_description
1 polymer ?
#
loop_
_entity_poly.entity_id
_entity_poly.type
_entity_poly.pdbx_seq_one_letter_code
_entity_poly.pdbx_strand_id
1 'polypeptide(L)'
;MKKLFTVLLTAGLLVGTVNAAETDKTGSAILGISYDYDTNEIAVKAVTADGSAIQVEGCTVTELPSGEKTTLTPTETRVVLKGAITELYCSENQLTSLDVRNLPDLNRLECAANQLTSLDVRGLTALKKLDCSDNGLTSLDIQGLTALEKLECSENRLTSLDVRNLTMLWALFCDRNRLTSLNVQGLTALQKLDCSQNRLTSLNVQSLSALDELDCHDNQLTSLDMHGLTALQYLSCPFNQLTSLNVHGLTALERLDCSENQLTSLNVQGLTALQYLSCDYNQLKTLNLKGLTALRELWCSGNQLAALDMSGISTLQALDCSGNRLTSLDVHSFTALLFLNCAENQLSEKAFIRILNALPDRKQKEAGKARIYRERNDVPEKNVTDFTSSAELKTAFEAAKAKNWEFYKRDTNGNDEKI
;
A
#
# COMPACT_ATOMS: atom_id res chain seq x y z
N MET A 1 11.33 75.00 55.30
CA MET A 1 10.36 76.08 54.95
C MET A 1 9.43 75.54 53.87
N LYS A 2 8.11 75.54 54.16
CA LYS A 2 6.94 75.41 53.25
C LYS A 2 6.82 74.12 52.43
N LYS A 3 5.67 73.48 52.27
CA LYS A 3 4.41 73.29 53.01
C LYS A 3 3.67 72.26 52.13
N LEU A 4 3.13 71.19 52.73
CA LEU A 4 2.19 70.28 52.09
C LEU A 4 1.01 71.06 51.48
N PHE A 5 0.59 70.69 50.27
CA PHE A 5 -0.78 70.89 49.83
C PHE A 5 -1.33 69.56 49.31
N THR A 6 -2.25 69.06 50.11
CA THR A 6 -3.19 67.98 49.81
C THR A 6 -4.17 68.49 48.75
N VAL A 7 -4.34 67.73 47.67
CA VAL A 7 -5.53 67.82 46.81
C VAL A 7 -6.18 66.44 46.82
N LEU A 8 -7.32 66.35 47.49
CA LEU A 8 -8.30 65.30 47.26
C LEU A 8 -8.80 65.44 45.82
N LEU A 9 -8.63 64.40 44.99
CA LEU A 9 -9.55 64.15 43.89
C LEU A 9 -10.25 62.82 44.14
N THR A 10 -11.58 62.92 44.15
CA THR A 10 -12.58 61.91 44.39
C THR A 10 -12.48 60.73 43.44
N ALA A 11 -12.65 59.53 44.01
CA ALA A 11 -12.78 58.27 43.31
C ALA A 11 -13.94 58.30 42.29
N GLY A 12 -13.62 58.14 41.01
CA GLY A 12 -14.51 57.57 40.02
C GLY A 12 -14.00 56.17 39.70
N LEU A 13 -14.61 55.15 40.31
CA LEU A 13 -14.42 53.75 39.90
C LEU A 13 -14.99 53.61 38.48
N LEU A 14 -14.13 53.68 37.47
CA LEU A 14 -14.43 53.05 36.19
C LEU A 14 -14.00 51.59 36.36
N VAL A 15 -14.97 50.70 36.61
CA VAL A 15 -14.77 49.26 36.45
C VAL A 15 -14.65 49.02 34.95
N GLY A 16 -13.48 49.32 34.40
CA GLY A 16 -13.06 48.76 33.14
C GLY A 16 -12.83 47.28 33.39
N THR A 17 -13.79 46.44 33.03
CA THR A 17 -13.51 45.06 32.70
C THR A 17 -12.46 45.13 31.61
N VAL A 18 -11.19 44.90 31.98
CA VAL A 18 -10.17 44.52 31.03
C VAL A 18 -10.65 43.14 30.58
N ASN A 19 -11.44 43.09 29.51
CA ASN A 19 -11.44 41.89 28.70
C ASN A 19 -9.97 41.67 28.40
N ALA A 20 -9.42 40.57 28.93
CA ALA A 20 -8.19 40.05 28.38
C ALA A 20 -8.41 40.07 26.87
N ALA A 21 -7.62 40.86 26.15
CA ALA A 21 -7.59 40.75 24.71
C ALA A 21 -7.33 39.28 24.44
N GLU A 22 -8.32 38.59 23.88
CA GLU A 22 -8.10 37.32 23.22
C GLU A 22 -6.92 37.59 22.29
N THR A 23 -5.77 37.02 22.63
CA THR A 23 -4.61 37.06 21.75
C THR A 23 -5.09 36.47 20.44
N ASP A 24 -5.18 37.33 19.43
CA ASP A 24 -5.63 37.09 18.07
C ASP A 24 -4.87 35.88 17.49
N LYS A 25 -5.38 34.67 17.75
CA LYS A 25 -4.86 33.40 17.24
C LYS A 25 -5.34 33.18 15.81
N THR A 26 -5.43 34.23 14.99
CA THR A 26 -5.78 34.06 13.58
C THR A 26 -4.53 33.68 12.81
N GLY A 27 -4.20 32.38 12.86
CA GLY A 27 -3.26 31.80 11.91
C GLY A 27 -3.76 31.97 10.47
N SER A 28 -2.87 31.78 9.49
CA SER A 28 -3.26 31.87 8.09
C SER A 28 -2.66 30.76 7.23
N ALA A 29 -3.48 30.16 6.36
CA ALA A 29 -3.03 29.35 5.23
C ALA A 29 -3.04 30.19 3.95
N ILE A 30 -2.09 29.97 3.04
CA ILE A 30 -2.08 30.60 1.72
C ILE A 30 -2.05 29.50 0.66
N LEU A 31 -3.03 29.51 -0.21
CA LEU A 31 -3.19 28.57 -1.33
C LEU A 31 -2.86 29.32 -2.61
N GLY A 32 -1.82 28.89 -3.32
CA GLY A 32 -1.43 29.47 -4.61
C GLY A 32 -1.87 28.59 -5.78
N ILE A 33 -2.43 29.21 -6.82
CA ILE A 33 -2.88 28.55 -8.06
C ILE A 33 -2.25 29.20 -9.30
N SER A 34 -2.36 28.51 -10.45
CA SER A 34 -2.09 29.09 -11.78
C SER A 34 -3.38 29.16 -12.61
N TYR A 35 -3.54 30.18 -13.45
CA TYR A 35 -4.69 30.36 -14.34
C TYR A 35 -4.61 29.57 -15.64
N ASP A 36 -3.69 28.61 -15.74
CA ASP A 36 -3.41 27.87 -16.98
C ASP A 36 -4.45 26.78 -17.32
N TYR A 37 -5.57 26.69 -16.57
CA TYR A 37 -6.53 25.57 -16.67
C TYR A 37 -8.01 26.01 -16.58
N ASP A 38 -8.89 25.17 -17.14
CA ASP A 38 -10.31 25.46 -17.42
C ASP A 38 -11.23 25.56 -16.19
N THR A 39 -10.77 25.19 -14.99
CA THR A 39 -11.56 25.22 -13.75
C THR A 39 -10.76 25.86 -12.61
N ASN A 40 -11.02 27.14 -12.35
CA ASN A 40 -10.44 27.88 -11.22
C ASN A 40 -11.28 27.64 -9.96
N GLU A 41 -11.46 26.38 -9.56
CA GLU A 41 -12.16 26.04 -8.33
C GLU A 41 -11.19 25.34 -7.38
N ILE A 42 -11.24 25.72 -6.11
CA ILE A 42 -10.48 25.08 -5.05
C ILE A 42 -11.48 24.44 -4.09
N ALA A 43 -11.48 23.11 -4.03
CA ALA A 43 -12.24 22.39 -3.02
C ALA A 43 -11.42 22.33 -1.72
N VAL A 44 -11.92 22.96 -0.66
CA VAL A 44 -11.22 23.04 0.62
C VAL A 44 -12.15 22.73 1.79
N LYS A 45 -11.61 22.12 2.83
CA LYS A 45 -12.22 22.04 4.16
C LYS A 45 -11.18 22.49 5.18
N ALA A 46 -11.58 23.32 6.11
CA ALA A 46 -10.74 23.71 7.25
C ALA A 46 -11.52 23.54 8.55
N VAL A 47 -10.86 23.11 9.61
CA VAL A 47 -11.43 23.01 10.96
C VAL A 47 -10.70 24.00 11.85
N THR A 48 -11.45 24.79 12.61
CA THR A 48 -10.96 25.72 13.63
C THR A 48 -11.14 25.15 15.02
N ALA A 49 -10.23 25.48 15.94
CA ALA A 49 -10.26 24.96 17.32
C ALA A 49 -11.54 25.31 18.09
N ASP A 50 -12.17 26.45 17.77
CA ASP A 50 -13.33 27.03 18.45
C ASP A 50 -14.64 26.89 17.65
N GLY A 51 -14.60 26.25 16.47
CA GLY A 51 -15.75 26.14 15.56
C GLY A 51 -16.10 27.46 14.83
N SER A 52 -15.30 28.51 14.96
CA SER A 52 -15.50 29.77 14.23
C SER A 52 -15.36 29.59 12.72
N ALA A 53 -16.08 30.40 11.95
CA ALA A 53 -15.94 30.42 10.49
C ALA A 53 -14.52 30.87 10.08
N ILE A 54 -14.03 30.30 9.00
CA ILE A 54 -12.73 30.64 8.42
C ILE A 54 -12.94 31.81 7.46
N GLN A 55 -12.22 32.90 7.66
CA GLN A 55 -12.27 34.06 6.77
C GLN A 55 -11.45 33.77 5.50
N VAL A 56 -11.96 34.15 4.35
CA VAL A 56 -11.38 33.86 3.04
C VAL A 56 -11.09 35.17 2.30
N GLU A 57 -9.86 35.33 1.82
CA GLU A 57 -9.44 36.45 0.95
C GLU A 57 -8.98 35.92 -0.42
N GLY A 58 -9.09 36.74 -1.48
CA GLY A 58 -8.71 36.35 -2.84
C GLY A 58 -9.73 35.44 -3.55
N CYS A 59 -10.97 35.38 -3.04
CA CYS A 59 -12.05 34.56 -3.54
C CYS A 59 -13.37 35.33 -3.55
N THR A 60 -14.32 34.87 -4.36
CA THR A 60 -15.73 35.35 -4.32
C THR A 60 -16.44 34.97 -3.02
N VAL A 61 -16.05 33.85 -2.42
CA VAL A 61 -16.47 33.42 -1.09
C VAL A 61 -15.59 34.12 -0.06
N THR A 62 -16.20 34.82 0.90
CA THR A 62 -15.48 35.59 1.93
C THR A 62 -15.37 34.86 3.27
N GLU A 63 -16.15 33.81 3.47
CA GLU A 63 -16.09 32.96 4.67
C GLU A 63 -16.51 31.53 4.32
N LEU A 64 -15.93 30.54 5.01
CA LEU A 64 -16.38 29.15 4.94
C LEU A 64 -16.61 28.55 6.33
N PRO A 65 -17.63 27.69 6.51
CA PRO A 65 -17.93 27.08 7.81
C PRO A 65 -16.83 26.11 8.26
N SER A 66 -16.56 26.08 9.56
CA SER A 66 -15.63 25.13 10.17
C SER A 66 -16.11 23.69 9.98
N GLY A 67 -15.25 22.83 9.44
CA GLY A 67 -15.53 21.40 9.25
C GLY A 67 -16.33 21.04 8.00
N GLU A 68 -16.75 22.00 7.19
CA GLU A 68 -17.51 21.77 5.97
C GLU A 68 -16.63 21.93 4.72
N LYS A 69 -16.84 21.06 3.72
CA LYS A 69 -16.17 21.16 2.43
C LYS A 69 -16.84 22.26 1.61
N THR A 70 -16.05 23.22 1.16
CA THR A 70 -16.50 24.39 0.40
C THR A 70 -15.70 24.49 -0.88
N THR A 71 -16.38 24.81 -1.98
CA THR A 71 -15.73 25.15 -3.24
C THR A 71 -15.50 26.65 -3.29
N LEU A 72 -14.24 27.06 -3.39
CA LEU A 72 -13.82 28.43 -3.55
C LEU A 72 -13.61 28.72 -5.03
N THR A 73 -14.09 29.86 -5.52
CA THR A 73 -13.79 30.37 -6.86
C THR A 73 -12.83 31.55 -6.72
N PRO A 74 -11.50 31.36 -6.86
CA PRO A 74 -10.52 32.41 -6.65
C PRO A 74 -10.67 33.55 -7.65
N THR A 75 -10.54 34.78 -7.16
CA THR A 75 -10.49 35.99 -7.99
C THR A 75 -9.06 36.44 -8.26
N GLU A 76 -8.09 35.86 -7.54
CA GLU A 76 -6.66 36.10 -7.65
C GLU A 76 -5.90 34.75 -7.69
N THR A 77 -4.61 34.77 -8.00
CA THR A 77 -3.76 33.56 -7.95
C THR A 77 -3.46 33.08 -6.52
N ARG A 78 -3.98 33.79 -5.53
CA ARG A 78 -3.65 33.61 -4.12
C ARG A 78 -4.92 33.69 -3.28
N VAL A 79 -5.25 32.59 -2.61
CA VAL A 79 -6.36 32.52 -1.66
C VAL A 79 -5.80 32.44 -0.25
N VAL A 80 -6.31 33.24 0.67
CA VAL A 80 -5.87 33.25 2.08
C VAL A 80 -7.01 32.75 2.94
N LEU A 81 -6.73 31.75 3.77
CA LEU A 81 -7.65 31.27 4.81
C LEU A 81 -7.15 31.77 6.16
N LYS A 82 -7.97 32.50 6.91
CA LYS A 82 -7.62 33.05 8.23
C LYS A 82 -8.51 32.48 9.31
N GLY A 83 -7.89 32.06 10.42
CA GLY A 83 -8.57 31.53 11.58
C GLY A 83 -7.65 30.68 12.46
N ALA A 84 -8.16 30.23 13.60
CA ALA A 84 -7.47 29.29 14.47
C ALA A 84 -7.53 27.85 13.89
N ILE A 85 -7.01 27.67 12.66
CA ILE A 85 -7.13 26.43 11.88
C ILE A 85 -6.26 25.33 12.50
N THR A 86 -6.89 24.20 12.81
CA THR A 86 -6.26 22.98 13.36
C THR A 86 -6.22 21.84 12.36
N GLU A 87 -7.08 21.86 11.34
CA GLU A 87 -7.05 20.88 10.24
C GLU A 87 -7.26 21.58 8.91
N LEU A 88 -6.48 21.23 7.90
CA LEU A 88 -6.61 21.76 6.54
C LEU A 88 -6.62 20.62 5.53
N TYR A 89 -7.67 20.57 4.72
CA TYR A 89 -7.88 19.60 3.65
C TYR A 89 -8.02 20.36 2.34
N CYS A 90 -7.01 20.28 1.49
CA CYS A 90 -6.97 20.90 0.16
C CYS A 90 -6.39 19.93 -0.89
N SER A 91 -6.58 18.63 -0.70
CA SER A 91 -6.24 17.60 -1.68
C SER A 91 -7.09 17.69 -2.96
N GLU A 92 -6.61 17.08 -4.04
CA GLU A 92 -7.30 17.00 -5.35
C GLU A 92 -7.60 18.38 -5.94
N ASN A 93 -6.60 19.26 -5.92
CA ASN A 93 -6.67 20.60 -6.49
C ASN A 93 -5.51 20.82 -7.47
N GLN A 94 -5.33 22.05 -7.93
CA GLN A 94 -4.24 22.45 -8.82
C GLN A 94 -3.30 23.44 -8.12
N LEU A 95 -3.09 23.27 -6.81
CA LEU A 95 -2.24 24.17 -6.03
C LEU A 95 -0.79 24.08 -6.50
N THR A 96 -0.22 25.21 -6.86
CA THR A 96 1.20 25.33 -7.24
C THR A 96 2.07 25.69 -6.04
N SER A 97 1.48 26.26 -4.99
CA SER A 97 2.13 26.54 -3.71
C SER A 97 1.16 26.48 -2.54
N LEU A 98 1.69 26.16 -1.37
CA LEU A 98 0.95 26.10 -0.12
C LEU A 98 1.84 26.61 1.02
N ASP A 99 1.40 27.65 1.72
CA ASP A 99 2.07 28.17 2.92
C ASP A 99 1.17 27.97 4.14
N VAL A 100 1.65 27.15 5.08
CA VAL A 100 0.95 26.77 6.32
C VAL A 100 1.74 27.14 7.57
N ARG A 101 2.87 27.84 7.43
CA ARG A 101 3.82 28.11 8.54
C ARG A 101 3.20 28.96 9.65
N ASN A 102 2.14 29.71 9.34
CA ASN A 102 1.41 30.54 10.29
C ASN A 102 0.23 29.78 10.95
N LEU A 103 0.23 28.44 10.95
CA LEU A 103 -0.78 27.61 11.60
C LEU A 103 -0.15 26.77 12.73
N PRO A 104 0.25 27.38 13.87
CA PRO A 104 1.02 26.69 14.91
C PRO A 104 0.27 25.53 15.58
N ASP A 105 -1.06 25.57 15.57
CA ASP A 105 -1.95 24.57 16.16
C ASP A 105 -2.43 23.52 15.12
N LEU A 106 -1.88 23.53 13.88
CA LEU A 106 -2.26 22.58 12.83
C LEU A 106 -1.85 21.15 13.21
N ASN A 107 -2.84 20.29 13.38
CA ASN A 107 -2.66 18.88 13.73
C ASN A 107 -2.87 17.93 12.53
N ARG A 108 -3.51 18.40 11.46
CA ARG A 108 -3.72 17.61 10.24
C ARG A 108 -3.61 18.49 9.00
N LEU A 109 -2.80 18.03 8.06
CA LEU A 109 -2.68 18.63 6.74
C LEU A 109 -2.84 17.54 5.67
N GLU A 110 -3.83 17.71 4.80
CA GLU A 110 -4.07 16.86 3.63
C GLU A 110 -4.06 17.74 2.37
N CYS A 111 -2.98 17.66 1.60
CA CYS A 111 -2.73 18.43 0.39
C CYS A 111 -2.28 17.55 -0.79
N ALA A 112 -2.73 16.30 -0.81
CA ALA A 112 -2.39 15.33 -1.84
C ALA A 112 -2.96 15.70 -3.22
N ALA A 113 -2.43 15.13 -4.30
CA ALA A 113 -2.91 15.36 -5.67
C ALA A 113 -2.98 16.86 -6.01
N ASN A 114 -1.81 17.50 -5.97
CA ASN A 114 -1.60 18.92 -6.30
C ASN A 114 -0.33 19.05 -7.18
N GLN A 115 0.12 20.29 -7.42
CA GLN A 115 1.31 20.58 -8.23
C GLN A 115 2.45 21.16 -7.36
N LEU A 116 2.47 20.84 -6.07
CA LEU A 116 3.46 21.38 -5.13
C LEU A 116 4.85 20.85 -5.47
N THR A 117 5.81 21.74 -5.68
CA THR A 117 7.23 21.38 -5.87
C THR A 117 8.04 21.52 -4.59
N SER A 118 7.47 22.20 -3.58
CA SER A 118 8.01 22.36 -2.24
C SER A 118 6.87 22.50 -1.23
N LEU A 119 7.11 22.08 0.00
CA LEU A 119 6.18 22.24 1.12
C LEU A 119 7.00 22.49 2.38
N ASP A 120 6.75 23.62 3.06
CA ASP A 120 7.43 23.98 4.31
C ASP A 120 6.51 23.75 5.50
N VAL A 121 6.75 22.65 6.21
CA VAL A 121 6.03 22.24 7.43
C VAL A 121 6.84 22.46 8.70
N ARG A 122 8.00 23.12 8.61
CA ARG A 122 8.87 23.29 9.77
C ARG A 122 8.17 24.11 10.85
N GLY A 123 8.29 23.67 12.10
CA GLY A 123 7.68 24.32 13.26
C GLY A 123 6.22 23.94 13.52
N LEU A 124 5.58 23.13 12.67
CA LEU A 124 4.24 22.59 12.89
C LEU A 124 4.25 21.43 13.91
N THR A 125 4.72 21.71 15.13
CA THR A 125 4.99 20.69 16.16
C THR A 125 3.74 19.95 16.65
N ALA A 126 2.54 20.48 16.41
CA ALA A 126 1.26 19.83 16.71
C ALA A 126 0.81 18.84 15.62
N LEU A 127 1.50 18.78 14.47
CA LEU A 127 1.09 17.98 13.31
C LEU A 127 1.16 16.49 13.62
N LYS A 128 0.00 15.83 13.55
CA LYS A 128 -0.20 14.39 13.76
C LYS A 128 -0.35 13.62 12.47
N LYS A 129 -1.02 14.21 11.47
CA LYS A 129 -1.15 13.62 10.14
C LYS A 129 -0.68 14.62 9.08
N LEU A 130 0.21 14.16 8.22
CA LEU A 130 0.61 14.85 7.01
C LEU A 130 0.38 13.93 5.81
N ASP A 131 -0.46 14.36 4.89
CA ASP A 131 -0.59 13.78 3.57
C ASP A 131 -0.26 14.81 2.50
N CYS A 132 0.88 14.63 1.84
CA CYS A 132 1.36 15.43 0.73
C CYS A 132 1.68 14.55 -0.49
N SER A 133 0.95 13.44 -0.63
CA SER A 133 1.14 12.47 -1.72
C SER A 133 0.77 13.06 -3.09
N ASP A 134 1.20 12.43 -4.18
CA ASP A 134 0.89 12.84 -5.56
C ASP A 134 1.14 14.34 -5.79
N ASN A 135 2.43 14.69 -5.72
CA ASN A 135 2.94 16.04 -5.90
C ASN A 135 4.31 15.99 -6.61
N GLY A 136 4.95 17.15 -6.75
CA GLY A 136 6.26 17.32 -7.36
C GLY A 136 7.41 17.46 -6.36
N LEU A 137 7.25 17.08 -5.09
CA LEU A 137 8.22 17.37 -4.03
C LEU A 137 9.55 16.66 -4.30
N THR A 138 10.64 17.43 -4.26
CA THR A 138 12.02 16.89 -4.40
C THR A 138 12.73 16.72 -3.06
N SER A 139 12.26 17.42 -2.03
CA SER A 139 12.66 17.29 -0.65
C SER A 139 11.47 17.55 0.27
N LEU A 140 11.54 17.02 1.48
CA LEU A 140 10.54 17.22 2.52
C LEU A 140 11.26 17.25 3.88
N ASP A 141 11.33 18.43 4.49
CA ASP A 141 11.92 18.59 5.83
C ASP A 141 10.84 18.48 6.90
N ILE A 142 10.84 17.35 7.58
CA ILE A 142 9.90 16.97 8.64
C ILE A 142 10.60 16.86 10.00
N GLN A 143 11.81 17.41 10.12
CA GLN A 143 12.51 17.43 11.41
C GLN A 143 11.74 18.30 12.40
N GLY A 144 11.57 17.79 13.62
CA GLY A 144 10.84 18.46 14.70
C GLY A 144 9.33 18.21 14.74
N LEU A 145 8.77 17.46 13.77
CA LEU A 145 7.37 17.03 13.80
C LEU A 145 7.16 15.82 14.74
N THR A 146 7.59 15.94 16.00
CA THR A 146 7.65 14.80 16.94
C THR A 146 6.29 14.23 17.35
N ALA A 147 5.20 14.96 17.08
CA ALA A 147 3.83 14.49 17.27
C ALA A 147 3.28 13.71 16.06
N LEU A 148 4.04 13.57 14.97
CA LEU A 148 3.55 12.95 13.74
C LEU A 148 3.30 11.45 13.94
N GLU A 149 2.05 11.06 13.72
CA GLU A 149 1.51 9.71 13.88
C GLU A 149 1.38 9.02 12.52
N LYS A 150 1.02 9.75 11.46
CA LYS A 150 0.89 9.24 10.09
C LYS A 150 1.54 10.19 9.08
N LEU A 151 2.40 9.64 8.22
CA LEU A 151 3.03 10.35 7.10
C LEU A 151 2.71 9.64 5.78
N GLU A 152 2.10 10.39 4.86
CA GLU A 152 1.84 10.00 3.48
C GLU A 152 2.55 10.99 2.56
N CYS A 153 3.63 10.55 1.92
CA CYS A 153 4.40 11.34 0.97
C CYS A 153 4.70 10.56 -0.33
N SER A 154 3.83 9.60 -0.63
CA SER A 154 3.87 8.75 -1.82
C SER A 154 3.80 9.57 -3.11
N GLU A 155 4.23 9.00 -4.22
CA GLU A 155 4.11 9.64 -5.56
C GLU A 155 4.73 11.05 -5.60
N ASN A 156 5.98 11.15 -5.16
CA ASN A 156 6.76 12.36 -5.22
C ASN A 156 8.11 12.07 -5.92
N ARG A 157 9.08 12.98 -5.79
CA ARG A 157 10.42 12.86 -6.38
C ARG A 157 11.51 12.90 -5.31
N LEU A 158 11.18 12.52 -4.07
CA LEU A 158 12.09 12.55 -2.93
C LEU A 158 13.26 11.61 -3.17
N THR A 159 14.48 12.12 -2.97
CA THR A 159 15.72 11.33 -3.06
C THR A 159 16.22 10.89 -1.68
N SER A 160 15.74 11.53 -0.62
CA SER A 160 16.02 11.22 0.78
C SER A 160 14.81 11.57 1.65
N LEU A 161 14.61 10.82 2.72
CA LEU A 161 13.60 11.09 3.74
C LEU A 161 14.18 10.75 5.11
N ASP A 162 14.19 11.71 6.03
CA ASP A 162 14.69 11.52 7.39
C ASP A 162 13.54 11.46 8.39
N VAL A 163 13.29 10.25 8.92
CA VAL A 163 12.19 9.96 9.85
C VAL A 163 12.67 9.62 11.26
N ARG A 164 13.98 9.65 11.55
CA ARG A 164 14.59 9.03 12.75
C ARG A 164 14.04 9.51 14.10
N ASN A 165 13.43 10.70 14.15
CA ASN A 165 12.92 11.32 15.38
C ASN A 165 11.39 11.25 15.50
N LEU A 166 10.69 10.61 14.54
CA LEU A 166 9.23 10.56 14.48
C LEU A 166 8.72 9.32 15.22
N THR A 167 9.06 9.18 16.50
CA THR A 167 8.85 7.93 17.26
C THR A 167 7.38 7.58 17.50
N MET A 168 6.45 8.50 17.26
CA MET A 168 4.99 8.29 17.31
C MET A 168 4.40 7.75 16.00
N LEU A 169 5.22 7.65 14.95
CA LEU A 169 4.76 7.25 13.62
C LEU A 169 4.31 5.79 13.65
N TRP A 170 3.01 5.57 13.46
CA TRP A 170 2.42 4.23 13.33
C TRP A 170 2.28 3.82 11.86
N ALA A 171 2.23 4.78 10.94
CA ALA A 171 2.20 4.51 9.50
C ALA A 171 3.08 5.47 8.70
N LEU A 172 3.89 4.89 7.82
CA LEU A 172 4.76 5.58 6.87
C LEU A 172 4.49 5.05 5.45
N PHE A 173 3.97 5.92 4.60
CA PHE A 173 3.82 5.67 3.16
C PHE A 173 4.71 6.64 2.40
N CYS A 174 5.79 6.10 1.82
CA CYS A 174 6.77 6.85 1.03
C CYS A 174 7.10 6.13 -0.28
N ASP A 175 6.17 5.33 -0.79
CA ASP A 175 6.29 4.63 -2.05
C ASP A 175 6.35 5.59 -3.24
N ARG A 176 6.71 5.06 -4.42
CA ARG A 176 6.76 5.83 -5.68
C ARG A 176 7.59 7.11 -5.57
N ASN A 177 8.77 6.97 -4.99
CA ASN A 177 9.76 8.03 -4.85
C ASN A 177 11.10 7.61 -5.50
N ARG A 178 12.20 8.27 -5.12
CA ARG A 178 13.55 7.98 -5.64
C ARG A 178 14.53 7.72 -4.50
N LEU A 179 14.03 7.24 -3.36
CA LEU A 179 14.83 6.99 -2.16
C LEU A 179 15.86 5.89 -2.45
N THR A 180 17.12 6.16 -2.14
CA THR A 180 18.21 5.18 -2.22
C THR A 180 18.52 4.53 -0.88
N SER A 181 18.07 5.15 0.21
CA SER A 181 18.15 4.64 1.57
C SER A 181 16.98 5.16 2.39
N LEU A 182 16.57 4.39 3.39
CA LEU A 182 15.55 4.76 4.35
C LEU A 182 15.93 4.21 5.72
N ASN A 183 16.06 5.08 6.72
CA ASN A 183 16.37 4.67 8.09
C ASN A 183 15.12 4.78 8.97
N VAL A 184 14.50 3.63 9.24
CA VAL A 184 13.33 3.48 10.11
C VAL A 184 13.69 2.97 11.51
N GLN A 185 14.98 2.88 11.86
CA GLN A 185 15.38 2.38 13.16
C GLN A 185 14.88 3.29 14.28
N GLY A 186 14.34 2.69 15.34
CA GLY A 186 13.77 3.42 16.48
C GLY A 186 12.30 3.81 16.33
N LEU A 187 11.67 3.60 15.17
CA LEU A 187 10.24 3.80 14.95
C LEU A 187 9.42 2.64 15.54
N THR A 188 9.55 2.39 16.85
CA THR A 188 8.98 1.21 17.52
C THR A 188 7.44 1.17 17.53
N ALA A 189 6.76 2.29 17.25
CA ALA A 189 5.31 2.37 17.09
C ALA A 189 4.84 2.00 15.66
N LEU A 190 5.76 1.86 14.70
CA LEU A 190 5.44 1.66 13.29
C LEU A 190 4.76 0.30 13.08
N GLN A 191 3.53 0.35 12.59
CA GLN A 191 2.69 -0.80 12.25
C GLN A 191 2.70 -1.03 10.74
N LYS A 192 2.65 0.06 9.96
CA LYS A 192 2.61 0.02 8.50
C LYS A 192 3.79 0.75 7.88
N LEU A 193 4.51 0.05 7.01
CA LEU A 193 5.58 0.62 6.20
C LEU A 193 5.37 0.25 4.74
N ASP A 194 5.08 1.25 3.91
CA ASP A 194 5.18 1.14 2.46
C ASP A 194 6.33 2.02 1.97
N CYS A 195 7.38 1.37 1.50
CA CYS A 195 8.52 2.01 0.84
C CYS A 195 8.76 1.41 -0.56
N SER A 196 7.70 0.88 -1.17
CA SER A 196 7.76 0.26 -2.49
C SER A 196 8.09 1.26 -3.60
N GLN A 197 8.46 0.75 -4.79
CA GLN A 197 8.71 1.55 -5.98
C GLN A 197 9.72 2.69 -5.72
N ASN A 198 10.85 2.31 -5.12
CA ASN A 198 11.97 3.17 -4.79
C ASN A 198 13.27 2.59 -5.36
N ARG A 199 14.43 2.98 -4.83
CA ARG A 199 15.75 2.51 -5.27
C ARG A 199 16.57 2.01 -4.08
N LEU A 200 15.90 1.46 -3.08
CA LEU A 200 16.54 0.97 -1.85
C LEU A 200 17.38 -0.26 -2.17
N THR A 201 18.64 -0.24 -1.77
CA THR A 201 19.57 -1.39 -1.88
C THR A 201 19.62 -2.21 -0.59
N SER A 202 19.20 -1.60 0.53
CA SER A 202 19.07 -2.24 1.84
C SER A 202 17.92 -1.61 2.62
N LEU A 203 17.33 -2.38 3.51
CA LEU A 203 16.29 -1.94 4.43
C LEU A 203 16.47 -2.69 5.75
N ASN A 204 16.66 -1.96 6.84
CA ASN A 204 16.77 -2.55 8.18
C ASN A 204 15.47 -2.31 8.96
N VAL A 205 14.79 -3.41 9.31
CA VAL A 205 13.50 -3.41 10.05
C VAL A 205 13.58 -4.12 11.41
N GLN A 206 14.75 -4.57 11.86
CA GLN A 206 14.89 -5.47 13.03
C GLN A 206 14.36 -4.92 14.37
N SER A 207 14.09 -3.62 14.49
CA SER A 207 13.56 -2.98 15.70
C SER A 207 12.06 -2.66 15.65
N LEU A 208 11.38 -3.02 14.56
CA LEU A 208 9.97 -2.67 14.32
C LEU A 208 9.02 -3.75 14.81
N SER A 209 9.06 -4.09 16.11
CA SER A 209 8.28 -5.21 16.65
C SER A 209 6.76 -5.08 16.53
N ALA A 210 6.25 -3.86 16.32
CA ALA A 210 4.84 -3.57 16.10
C ALA A 210 4.41 -3.69 14.62
N LEU A 211 5.35 -3.89 13.69
CA LEU A 211 5.08 -3.91 12.25
C LEU A 211 4.19 -5.10 11.91
N ASP A 212 2.99 -4.81 11.40
CA ASP A 212 2.02 -5.78 10.91
C ASP A 212 1.99 -5.84 9.37
N GLU A 213 2.38 -4.75 8.70
CA GLU A 213 2.38 -4.61 7.25
C GLU A 213 3.70 -4.01 6.75
N LEU A 214 4.40 -4.77 5.91
CA LEU A 214 5.59 -4.34 5.19
C LEU A 214 5.42 -4.54 3.69
N ASP A 215 5.41 -3.42 2.95
CA ASP A 215 5.57 -3.42 1.50
C ASP A 215 6.88 -2.73 1.10
N CYS A 216 7.76 -3.49 0.47
CA CYS A 216 9.02 -3.02 -0.09
C CYS A 216 9.23 -3.51 -1.53
N HIS A 217 8.14 -3.76 -2.26
CA HIS A 217 8.21 -4.21 -3.65
C HIS A 217 8.90 -3.20 -4.57
N ASP A 218 9.41 -3.67 -5.70
CA ASP A 218 10.08 -2.85 -6.74
C ASP A 218 11.16 -1.95 -6.14
N ASN A 219 12.19 -2.61 -5.62
CA ASN A 219 13.40 -2.02 -5.07
C ASN A 219 14.62 -2.84 -5.55
N GLN A 220 15.79 -2.62 -4.95
CA GLN A 220 17.04 -3.28 -5.30
C GLN A 220 17.59 -4.08 -4.11
N LEU A 221 16.72 -4.57 -3.24
CA LEU A 221 17.11 -5.30 -2.03
C LEU A 221 17.75 -6.64 -2.40
N THR A 222 18.94 -6.89 -1.86
CA THR A 222 19.66 -8.16 -2.00
C THR A 222 19.48 -9.08 -0.79
N SER A 223 19.06 -8.51 0.34
CA SER A 223 18.71 -9.20 1.57
C SER A 223 17.63 -8.42 2.32
N LEU A 224 16.84 -9.14 3.11
CA LEU A 224 15.83 -8.57 4.00
C LEU A 224 15.80 -9.40 5.28
N ASP A 225 16.27 -8.83 6.39
CA ASP A 225 16.24 -9.48 7.70
C ASP A 225 15.03 -9.00 8.49
N MET A 226 14.13 -9.93 8.79
CA MET A 226 12.86 -9.71 9.50
C MET A 226 12.82 -10.44 10.83
N HIS A 227 13.99 -10.84 11.35
CA HIS A 227 14.06 -11.49 12.65
C HIS A 227 13.43 -10.60 13.72
N GLY A 228 12.46 -11.15 14.45
CA GLY A 228 11.76 -10.46 15.54
C GLY A 228 10.48 -9.73 15.13
N LEU A 229 10.10 -9.71 13.84
CA LEU A 229 8.84 -9.14 13.36
C LEU A 229 7.65 -10.08 13.61
N THR A 230 7.43 -10.50 14.86
CA THR A 230 6.43 -11.53 15.20
C THR A 230 4.98 -11.09 15.01
N ALA A 231 4.73 -9.78 14.88
CA ALA A 231 3.41 -9.20 14.59
C ALA A 231 3.09 -9.14 13.09
N LEU A 232 4.07 -9.42 12.20
CA LEU A 232 3.92 -9.24 10.76
C LEU A 232 2.84 -10.18 10.20
N GLN A 233 1.82 -9.60 9.58
CA GLN A 233 0.69 -10.27 8.95
C GLN A 233 0.78 -10.22 7.42
N TYR A 234 1.31 -9.11 6.89
CA TYR A 234 1.49 -8.89 5.46
C TYR A 234 2.94 -8.57 5.14
N LEU A 235 3.52 -9.37 4.24
CA LEU A 235 4.83 -9.13 3.66
C LEU A 235 4.74 -9.14 2.14
N SER A 236 5.10 -8.02 1.52
CA SER A 236 5.27 -7.87 0.07
C SER A 236 6.68 -7.39 -0.22
N CYS A 237 7.47 -8.22 -0.90
CA CYS A 237 8.79 -7.88 -1.40
C CYS A 237 9.08 -8.29 -2.86
N PRO A 238 8.09 -8.34 -3.79
CA PRO A 238 8.36 -8.70 -5.16
C PRO A 238 9.20 -7.68 -5.92
N PHE A 239 9.75 -8.08 -7.06
CA PHE A 239 10.63 -7.24 -7.89
C PHE A 239 11.83 -6.71 -7.10
N ASN A 240 12.55 -7.61 -6.45
CA ASN A 240 13.81 -7.33 -5.76
C ASN A 240 14.89 -8.30 -6.26
N GLN A 241 16.06 -8.32 -5.60
CA GLN A 241 17.21 -9.16 -5.96
C GLN A 241 17.53 -10.15 -4.83
N LEU A 242 16.51 -10.57 -4.07
CA LEU A 242 16.69 -11.47 -2.93
C LEU A 242 17.11 -12.86 -3.41
N THR A 243 18.22 -13.35 -2.88
CA THR A 243 18.72 -14.72 -3.15
C THR A 243 18.29 -15.72 -2.06
N SER A 244 17.90 -15.20 -0.90
CA SER A 244 17.33 -15.95 0.22
C SER A 244 16.32 -15.08 0.96
N LEU A 245 15.34 -15.73 1.57
CA LEU A 245 14.33 -15.07 2.40
C LEU A 245 14.04 -15.95 3.61
N ASN A 246 14.31 -15.43 4.81
CA ASN A 246 14.03 -16.13 6.05
C ASN A 246 12.73 -15.61 6.67
N VAL A 247 11.67 -16.43 6.61
CA VAL A 247 10.36 -16.14 7.20
C VAL A 247 10.11 -16.95 8.48
N HIS A 248 11.13 -17.64 9.00
CA HIS A 248 11.00 -18.44 10.21
C HIS A 248 10.62 -17.57 11.42
N GLY A 249 9.59 -17.98 12.15
CA GLY A 249 9.10 -17.27 13.34
C GLY A 249 8.06 -16.19 13.05
N LEU A 250 7.75 -15.89 11.78
CA LEU A 250 6.67 -14.98 11.39
C LEU A 250 5.30 -15.68 11.49
N THR A 251 4.97 -16.23 12.66
CA THR A 251 3.81 -17.13 12.83
C THR A 251 2.45 -16.46 12.63
N ALA A 252 2.39 -15.13 12.69
CA ALA A 252 1.20 -14.33 12.41
C ALA A 252 1.00 -14.04 10.91
N LEU A 253 1.95 -14.41 10.04
CA LEU A 253 1.93 -14.06 8.63
C LEU A 253 0.76 -14.72 7.91
N GLU A 254 -0.13 -13.90 7.36
CA GLU A 254 -1.32 -14.32 6.61
C GLU A 254 -1.10 -14.21 5.10
N ARG A 255 -0.29 -13.24 4.67
CA ARG A 255 0.05 -12.99 3.27
C ARG A 255 1.55 -12.81 3.07
N LEU A 256 2.10 -13.65 2.19
CA LEU A 256 3.47 -13.57 1.74
C LEU A 256 3.49 -13.45 0.21
N ASP A 257 4.04 -12.34 -0.29
CA ASP A 257 4.44 -12.19 -1.69
C ASP A 257 5.94 -11.92 -1.77
N CYS A 258 6.67 -12.89 -2.30
CA CYS A 258 8.10 -12.80 -2.60
C CYS A 258 8.38 -13.17 -4.06
N SER A 259 7.42 -12.90 -4.95
CA SER A 259 7.56 -13.18 -6.38
C SER A 259 8.67 -12.34 -7.03
N GLU A 260 9.10 -12.70 -8.25
CA GLU A 260 10.05 -11.89 -9.05
C GLU A 260 11.33 -11.55 -8.27
N ASN A 261 11.96 -12.61 -7.75
CA ASN A 261 13.21 -12.56 -7.00
C ASN A 261 14.16 -13.67 -7.51
N GLN A 262 15.26 -13.92 -6.80
CA GLN A 262 16.28 -14.90 -7.17
C GLN A 262 16.35 -16.05 -6.16
N LEU A 263 15.24 -16.38 -5.49
CA LEU A 263 15.20 -17.38 -4.43
C LEU A 263 15.43 -18.78 -5.01
N THR A 264 16.42 -19.50 -4.48
CA THR A 264 16.69 -20.89 -4.84
C THR A 264 16.03 -21.89 -3.89
N SER A 265 15.64 -21.43 -2.71
CA SER A 265 14.88 -22.17 -1.70
C SER A 265 13.99 -21.20 -0.91
N LEU A 266 12.88 -21.71 -0.40
CA LEU A 266 11.96 -20.97 0.45
C LEU A 266 11.40 -21.94 1.51
N ASN A 267 11.64 -21.63 2.78
CA ASN A 267 11.11 -22.41 3.90
C ASN A 267 9.93 -21.68 4.55
N VAL A 268 8.73 -22.16 4.28
CA VAL A 268 7.46 -21.64 4.83
C VAL A 268 6.91 -22.49 5.98
N GLN A 269 7.68 -23.46 6.49
CA GLN A 269 7.20 -24.33 7.56
C GLN A 269 6.92 -23.53 8.84
N GLY A 270 5.80 -23.84 9.48
CA GLY A 270 5.36 -23.16 10.72
C GLY A 270 4.49 -21.92 10.49
N LEU A 271 4.34 -21.46 9.24
CA LEU A 271 3.43 -20.35 8.89
C LEU A 271 1.97 -20.81 8.84
N THR A 272 1.44 -21.32 9.96
CA THR A 272 0.12 -21.96 10.02
C THR A 272 -1.06 -21.00 9.76
N ALA A 273 -0.86 -19.69 9.90
CA ALA A 273 -1.83 -18.65 9.58
C ALA A 273 -1.83 -18.24 8.09
N LEU A 274 -0.87 -18.71 7.28
CA LEU A 274 -0.68 -18.26 5.91
C LEU A 274 -1.87 -18.67 5.03
N GLN A 275 -2.52 -17.67 4.45
CA GLN A 275 -3.68 -17.81 3.56
C GLN A 275 -3.30 -17.56 2.10
N TYR A 276 -2.32 -16.69 1.86
CA TYR A 276 -1.82 -16.35 0.54
C TYR A 276 -0.31 -16.52 0.48
N LEU A 277 0.16 -17.32 -0.49
CA LEU A 277 1.57 -17.45 -0.81
C LEU A 277 1.79 -17.19 -2.30
N SER A 278 2.55 -16.14 -2.62
CA SER A 278 3.15 -15.94 -3.93
C SER A 278 4.67 -16.03 -3.85
N CYS A 279 5.22 -16.95 -4.63
CA CYS A 279 6.65 -17.10 -4.89
C CYS A 279 6.90 -17.29 -6.39
N ASP A 280 6.03 -16.69 -7.21
CA ASP A 280 6.14 -16.70 -8.68
C ASP A 280 7.53 -16.21 -9.14
N TYR A 281 7.97 -16.66 -10.31
CA TYR A 281 9.19 -16.17 -10.98
C TYR A 281 10.41 -16.13 -10.05
N ASN A 282 10.72 -17.30 -9.48
CA ASN A 282 11.92 -17.55 -8.70
C ASN A 282 12.68 -18.76 -9.28
N GLN A 283 13.66 -19.30 -8.53
CA GLN A 283 14.49 -20.42 -8.96
C GLN A 283 14.27 -21.67 -8.09
N LEU A 284 13.08 -21.81 -7.50
CA LEU A 284 12.77 -22.88 -6.56
C LEU A 284 12.73 -24.24 -7.26
N LYS A 285 13.46 -25.21 -6.73
CA LYS A 285 13.44 -26.61 -7.19
C LYS A 285 12.45 -27.48 -6.40
N THR A 286 12.17 -27.08 -5.17
CA THR A 286 11.26 -27.74 -4.24
C THR A 286 10.54 -26.69 -3.41
N LEU A 287 9.30 -26.97 -3.05
CA LEU A 287 8.52 -26.14 -2.15
C LEU A 287 7.77 -27.05 -1.18
N ASN A 288 8.10 -26.97 0.11
CA ASN A 288 7.47 -27.79 1.13
C ASN A 288 6.33 -27.01 1.81
N LEU A 289 5.10 -27.43 1.53
CA LEU A 289 3.88 -26.77 2.00
C LEU A 289 3.25 -27.47 3.21
N LYS A 290 3.92 -28.47 3.77
CA LYS A 290 3.38 -29.27 4.87
C LYS A 290 3.09 -28.38 6.09
N GLY A 291 1.84 -28.43 6.55
CA GLY A 291 1.37 -27.69 7.73
C GLY A 291 0.75 -26.32 7.41
N LEU A 292 0.70 -25.91 6.14
CA LEU A 292 0.01 -24.68 5.71
C LEU A 292 -1.50 -24.92 5.59
N THR A 293 -2.15 -25.31 6.68
CA THR A 293 -3.56 -25.76 6.68
C THR A 293 -4.58 -24.65 6.43
N ALA A 294 -4.16 -23.38 6.49
CA ALA A 294 -4.99 -22.21 6.21
C ALA A 294 -4.87 -21.71 4.76
N LEU A 295 -3.98 -22.29 3.94
CA LEU A 295 -3.63 -21.76 2.63
C LEU A 295 -4.82 -21.82 1.67
N ARG A 296 -5.17 -20.67 1.08
CA ARG A 296 -6.28 -20.51 0.13
C ARG A 296 -5.77 -20.25 -1.27
N GLU A 297 -4.65 -19.53 -1.39
CA GLU A 297 -4.08 -19.15 -2.66
C GLU A 297 -2.59 -19.49 -2.71
N LEU A 298 -2.20 -20.21 -3.76
CA LEU A 298 -0.82 -20.56 -4.03
C LEU A 298 -0.44 -20.15 -5.44
N TRP A 299 0.53 -19.25 -5.54
CA TRP A 299 1.12 -18.77 -6.78
C TRP A 299 2.62 -19.13 -6.77
N CYS A 300 2.98 -20.18 -7.50
CA CYS A 300 4.36 -20.68 -7.58
C CYS A 300 4.81 -20.90 -9.04
N SER A 301 4.23 -20.13 -9.94
CA SER A 301 4.52 -20.15 -11.37
C SER A 301 5.96 -19.73 -11.67
N GLY A 302 6.47 -20.09 -12.85
CA GLY A 302 7.78 -19.65 -13.32
C GLY A 302 8.94 -20.09 -12.43
N ASN A 303 8.89 -21.32 -11.92
CA ASN A 303 9.93 -21.92 -11.06
C ASN A 303 10.52 -23.19 -11.71
N GLN A 304 11.25 -24.00 -10.94
CA GLN A 304 11.87 -25.25 -11.41
C GLN A 304 11.33 -26.48 -10.66
N LEU A 305 10.09 -26.41 -10.15
CA LEU A 305 9.47 -27.45 -9.34
C LEU A 305 9.23 -28.72 -10.18
N ALA A 306 9.83 -29.83 -9.77
CA ALA A 306 9.61 -31.14 -10.41
C ALA A 306 8.41 -31.91 -9.82
N ALA A 307 8.05 -31.57 -8.57
CA ALA A 307 6.91 -32.09 -7.86
C ALA A 307 6.36 -31.01 -6.92
N LEU A 308 5.06 -31.09 -6.62
CA LEU A 308 4.38 -30.19 -5.71
C LEU A 308 3.44 -31.01 -4.83
N ASP A 309 3.88 -31.26 -3.59
CA ASP A 309 3.07 -31.96 -2.59
C ASP A 309 2.24 -30.94 -1.81
N MET A 310 0.93 -31.03 -1.97
CA MET A 310 -0.06 -30.19 -1.30
C MET A 310 -0.96 -31.01 -0.37
N SER A 311 -0.51 -32.21 0.01
CA SER A 311 -1.24 -33.06 0.96
C SER A 311 -1.46 -32.33 2.29
N GLY A 312 -2.71 -32.37 2.78
CA GLY A 312 -3.12 -31.68 4.00
C GLY A 312 -3.61 -30.24 3.80
N ILE A 313 -3.60 -29.69 2.58
CA ILE A 313 -4.18 -28.37 2.27
C ILE A 313 -5.56 -28.57 1.65
N SER A 314 -6.64 -28.61 2.43
CA SER A 314 -8.00 -28.78 1.89
C SER A 314 -8.71 -27.48 1.54
N THR A 315 -8.13 -26.35 1.95
CA THR A 315 -8.71 -25.00 1.86
C THR A 315 -8.42 -24.28 0.54
N LEU A 316 -7.61 -24.86 -0.35
CA LEU A 316 -7.13 -24.18 -1.55
C LEU A 316 -8.28 -23.82 -2.51
N GLN A 317 -8.29 -22.57 -2.94
CA GLN A 317 -9.27 -21.94 -3.83
C GLN A 317 -8.65 -21.55 -5.17
N ALA A 318 -7.39 -21.11 -5.15
CA ALA A 318 -6.64 -20.75 -6.35
C ALA A 318 -5.25 -21.40 -6.34
N LEU A 319 -4.87 -21.99 -7.47
CA LEU A 319 -3.55 -22.56 -7.69
C LEU A 319 -2.99 -22.11 -9.04
N ASP A 320 -1.89 -21.38 -9.03
CA ASP A 320 -1.02 -21.23 -10.20
C ASP A 320 0.31 -21.94 -9.96
N CYS A 321 0.55 -22.99 -10.73
CA CYS A 321 1.81 -23.74 -10.75
C CYS A 321 2.39 -23.80 -12.16
N SER A 322 1.99 -22.87 -13.04
CA SER A 322 2.42 -22.84 -14.43
C SER A 322 3.91 -22.57 -14.61
N GLY A 323 4.50 -22.95 -15.74
CA GLY A 323 5.93 -22.68 -15.99
C GLY A 323 6.86 -23.39 -15.02
N ASN A 324 6.59 -24.68 -14.76
CA ASN A 324 7.38 -25.54 -13.87
C ASN A 324 7.81 -26.82 -14.61
N ARG A 325 8.21 -27.86 -13.87
CA ARG A 325 8.65 -29.17 -14.40
C ARG A 325 7.78 -30.31 -13.86
N LEU A 326 6.52 -30.02 -13.51
CA LEU A 326 5.62 -31.00 -12.91
C LEU A 326 5.23 -32.09 -13.91
N THR A 327 5.35 -33.35 -13.48
CA THR A 327 4.92 -34.52 -14.26
C THR A 327 3.60 -35.13 -13.75
N SER A 328 3.18 -34.72 -12.56
CA SER A 328 1.91 -35.03 -11.94
C SER A 328 1.45 -33.87 -11.09
N LEU A 329 0.13 -33.73 -10.95
CA LEU A 329 -0.49 -32.78 -10.04
C LEU A 329 -1.70 -33.47 -9.40
N ASP A 330 -1.86 -33.30 -8.09
CA ASP A 330 -2.99 -33.84 -7.36
C ASP A 330 -3.84 -32.71 -6.78
N VAL A 331 -5.12 -32.69 -7.13
CA VAL A 331 -6.09 -31.65 -6.76
C VAL A 331 -7.34 -32.21 -6.08
N HIS A 332 -7.37 -33.51 -5.75
CA HIS A 332 -8.59 -34.19 -5.30
C HIS A 332 -9.15 -33.63 -3.98
N SER A 333 -8.28 -33.10 -3.12
CA SER A 333 -8.67 -32.58 -1.79
C SER A 333 -9.24 -31.16 -1.84
N PHE A 334 -9.12 -30.44 -2.97
CA PHE A 334 -9.47 -29.03 -3.08
C PHE A 334 -10.95 -28.82 -3.46
N THR A 335 -11.86 -29.12 -2.55
CA THR A 335 -13.31 -29.05 -2.80
C THR A 335 -13.83 -27.63 -3.09
N ALA A 336 -13.05 -26.60 -2.73
CA ALA A 336 -13.35 -25.20 -2.97
C ALA A 336 -12.66 -24.60 -4.21
N LEU A 337 -11.82 -25.38 -4.92
CA LEU A 337 -11.00 -24.89 -6.03
C LEU A 337 -11.86 -24.19 -7.10
N LEU A 338 -11.47 -22.96 -7.40
CA LEU A 338 -12.10 -22.03 -8.34
C LEU A 338 -11.19 -21.75 -9.53
N PHE A 339 -9.88 -21.71 -9.29
CA PHE A 339 -8.89 -21.37 -10.29
C PHE A 339 -7.74 -22.37 -10.27
N LEU A 340 -7.39 -22.87 -11.45
CA LEU A 340 -6.23 -23.73 -11.67
C LEU A 340 -5.45 -23.23 -12.89
N ASN A 341 -4.17 -22.97 -12.74
CA ASN A 341 -3.25 -22.80 -13.85
C ASN A 341 -2.10 -23.79 -13.70
N CYS A 342 -2.01 -24.73 -14.64
CA CYS A 342 -0.96 -25.74 -14.70
C CYS A 342 -0.30 -25.81 -16.10
N ALA A 343 -0.49 -24.77 -16.92
CA ALA A 343 0.15 -24.64 -18.23
C ALA A 343 1.69 -24.64 -18.13
N GLU A 344 2.39 -24.86 -19.23
CA GLU A 344 3.86 -24.82 -19.29
C GLU A 344 4.51 -25.76 -18.24
N ASN A 345 4.06 -27.01 -18.17
CA ASN A 345 4.60 -28.07 -17.32
C ASN A 345 4.97 -29.30 -18.17
N GLN A 346 5.09 -30.50 -17.59
CA GLN A 346 5.38 -31.77 -18.28
C GLN A 346 4.29 -32.81 -18.01
N LEU A 347 3.04 -32.37 -17.98
CA LEU A 347 1.87 -33.18 -17.62
C LEU A 347 1.44 -34.05 -18.82
N SER A 348 1.66 -35.35 -18.68
CA SER A 348 1.19 -36.36 -19.63
C SER A 348 -0.34 -36.48 -19.67
N GLU A 349 -0.87 -37.14 -20.69
CA GLU A 349 -2.29 -37.52 -20.80
C GLU A 349 -2.82 -38.19 -19.52
N LYS A 350 -2.08 -39.17 -18.97
CA LYS A 350 -2.45 -39.85 -17.72
C LYS A 350 -2.48 -38.90 -16.52
N ALA A 351 -1.63 -37.88 -16.50
CA ALA A 351 -1.67 -36.86 -15.44
C ALA A 351 -2.93 -36.00 -15.58
N PHE A 352 -3.25 -35.53 -16.79
CA PHE A 352 -4.47 -34.75 -17.02
C PHE A 352 -5.75 -35.52 -16.75
N ILE A 353 -5.86 -36.79 -17.14
CA ILE A 353 -7.02 -37.63 -16.80
C ILE A 353 -7.26 -37.62 -15.28
N ARG A 354 -6.21 -37.75 -14.48
CA ARG A 354 -6.31 -37.68 -13.01
C ARG A 354 -6.75 -36.30 -12.52
N ILE A 355 -6.14 -35.23 -13.03
CA ILE A 355 -6.49 -33.85 -12.67
C ILE A 355 -7.97 -33.56 -12.99
N LEU A 356 -8.39 -33.81 -14.22
CA LEU A 356 -9.75 -33.54 -14.72
C LEU A 356 -10.81 -34.32 -13.92
N ASN A 357 -10.54 -35.58 -13.62
CA ASN A 357 -11.42 -36.40 -12.79
C ASN A 357 -11.47 -35.92 -11.33
N ALA A 358 -10.37 -35.36 -10.81
CA ALA A 358 -10.25 -34.85 -9.45
C ALA A 358 -10.85 -33.45 -9.25
N LEU A 359 -11.10 -32.67 -10.32
CA LEU A 359 -11.71 -31.35 -10.21
C LEU A 359 -13.08 -31.42 -9.49
N PRO A 360 -13.39 -30.48 -8.58
CA PRO A 360 -14.63 -30.48 -7.81
C PRO A 360 -15.87 -30.23 -8.70
N ASP A 361 -17.02 -30.74 -8.29
CA ASP A 361 -18.30 -30.44 -8.93
C ASP A 361 -18.76 -29.01 -8.55
N ARG A 362 -19.02 -28.19 -9.58
CA ARG A 362 -19.41 -26.78 -9.46
C ARG A 362 -20.73 -26.46 -10.18
N LYS A 363 -21.59 -27.44 -10.50
CA LYS A 363 -22.86 -27.22 -11.24
C LYS A 363 -23.81 -26.18 -10.62
N GLN A 364 -23.75 -25.97 -9.31
CA GLN A 364 -24.59 -25.03 -8.56
C GLN A 364 -23.78 -23.88 -7.94
N LYS A 365 -22.57 -23.64 -8.49
CA LYS A 365 -21.61 -22.64 -8.01
C LYS A 365 -21.13 -21.82 -9.21
N GLU A 366 -20.39 -20.75 -8.92
CA GLU A 366 -19.60 -20.05 -9.95
C GLU A 366 -18.71 -21.04 -10.72
N ALA A 367 -18.61 -20.87 -12.03
CA ALA A 367 -17.81 -21.74 -12.89
C ALA A 367 -16.33 -21.70 -12.49
N GLY A 368 -15.69 -22.87 -12.44
CA GLY A 368 -14.24 -22.96 -12.23
C GLY A 368 -13.50 -22.60 -13.52
N LYS A 369 -12.29 -22.04 -13.42
CA LYS A 369 -11.45 -21.70 -14.57
C LYS A 369 -10.14 -22.46 -14.51
N ALA A 370 -9.79 -23.14 -15.61
CA ALA A 370 -8.56 -23.91 -15.72
C ALA A 370 -7.74 -23.50 -16.95
N ARG A 371 -6.52 -22.99 -16.74
CA ARG A 371 -5.51 -22.79 -17.79
C ARG A 371 -4.60 -24.00 -17.82
N ILE A 372 -4.62 -24.75 -18.91
CA ILE A 372 -4.03 -26.10 -18.94
C ILE A 372 -2.83 -26.24 -19.88
N TYR A 373 -2.71 -25.36 -20.88
CA TYR A 373 -1.52 -25.28 -21.74
C TYR A 373 -1.37 -23.91 -22.39
N ARG A 374 -0.22 -23.67 -23.01
CA ARG A 374 0.10 -22.47 -23.79
C ARG A 374 0.52 -22.83 -25.22
N GLU A 375 0.21 -21.97 -26.18
CA GLU A 375 0.73 -22.02 -27.53
C GLU A 375 1.82 -20.96 -27.70
N ARG A 376 3.03 -21.40 -28.03
CA ARG A 376 4.17 -20.53 -28.32
C ARG A 376 4.99 -21.07 -29.48
N ASN A 377 5.54 -20.14 -30.27
CA ASN A 377 6.39 -20.47 -31.41
C ASN A 377 7.85 -20.71 -31.03
N ASP A 378 8.31 -20.14 -29.91
CA ASP A 378 9.71 -20.14 -29.44
C ASP A 378 10.03 -21.26 -28.44
N VAL A 379 9.07 -21.63 -27.59
CA VAL A 379 9.23 -22.71 -26.61
C VAL A 379 8.05 -23.68 -26.73
N PRO A 380 8.31 -24.96 -27.07
CA PRO A 380 7.25 -25.95 -27.15
C PRO A 380 6.67 -26.23 -25.78
N GLU A 381 5.34 -26.19 -25.69
CA GLU A 381 4.58 -26.73 -24.58
C GLU A 381 4.87 -28.24 -24.42
N LYS A 382 5.05 -28.68 -23.17
CA LYS A 382 5.38 -30.08 -22.85
C LYS A 382 4.22 -30.79 -22.14
N ASN A 383 3.17 -30.07 -21.77
CA ASN A 383 1.87 -30.65 -21.47
C ASN A 383 1.23 -31.26 -22.75
N VAL A 384 0.27 -32.17 -22.56
CA VAL A 384 -0.63 -32.56 -23.66
C VAL A 384 -1.49 -31.36 -24.08
N THR A 385 -1.66 -31.18 -25.38
CA THR A 385 -2.44 -30.07 -25.96
C THR A 385 -3.66 -30.53 -26.76
N ASP A 386 -3.66 -31.76 -27.28
CA ASP A 386 -4.82 -32.38 -27.92
C ASP A 386 -5.63 -33.21 -26.91
N PHE A 387 -6.69 -32.60 -26.35
CA PHE A 387 -7.59 -33.26 -25.41
C PHE A 387 -8.58 -34.23 -26.06
N THR A 388 -8.41 -34.51 -27.36
CA THR A 388 -9.17 -35.52 -28.12
C THR A 388 -8.31 -36.69 -28.58
N SER A 389 -7.02 -36.71 -28.22
CA SER A 389 -6.03 -37.73 -28.62
C SER A 389 -6.46 -39.16 -28.28
N SER A 390 -7.16 -39.34 -27.16
CA SER A 390 -7.68 -40.63 -26.71
C SER A 390 -9.12 -40.54 -26.20
N ALA A 391 -9.83 -41.67 -26.25
CA ALA A 391 -11.19 -41.78 -25.74
C ALA A 391 -11.27 -41.51 -24.22
N GLU A 392 -10.26 -41.93 -23.46
CA GLU A 392 -10.20 -41.74 -22.00
C GLU A 392 -9.99 -40.26 -21.64
N LEU A 393 -9.04 -39.59 -22.29
CA LEU A 393 -8.77 -38.16 -22.09
C LEU A 393 -9.99 -37.31 -22.47
N LYS A 394 -10.57 -37.58 -23.64
CA LYS A 394 -11.78 -36.89 -24.11
C LYS A 394 -12.94 -37.06 -23.12
N THR A 395 -13.16 -38.28 -22.62
CA THR A 395 -14.22 -38.55 -21.64
C THR A 395 -14.00 -37.80 -20.33
N ALA A 396 -12.77 -37.79 -19.82
CA ALA A 396 -12.43 -37.06 -18.59
C ALA A 396 -12.59 -35.54 -18.77
N PHE A 397 -12.22 -35.00 -19.93
CA PHE A 397 -12.33 -33.59 -20.25
C PHE A 397 -13.79 -33.13 -20.34
N GLU A 398 -14.65 -33.87 -21.06
CA GLU A 398 -16.08 -33.58 -21.13
C GLU A 398 -16.77 -33.73 -19.77
N ALA A 399 -16.38 -34.73 -18.97
CA ALA A 399 -16.87 -34.89 -17.61
C ALA A 399 -16.49 -33.71 -16.72
N ALA A 400 -15.28 -33.15 -16.87
CA ALA A 400 -14.87 -31.96 -16.16
C ALA A 400 -15.63 -30.70 -16.61
N LYS A 401 -15.88 -30.51 -17.92
CA LYS A 401 -16.77 -29.44 -18.42
C LYS A 401 -18.17 -29.56 -17.82
N ALA A 402 -18.72 -30.78 -17.74
CA ALA A 402 -20.02 -31.04 -17.12
C ALA A 402 -20.06 -30.72 -15.61
N LYS A 403 -18.91 -30.65 -14.93
CA LYS A 403 -18.79 -30.14 -13.55
C LYS A 403 -18.78 -28.60 -13.46
N ASN A 404 -19.12 -27.88 -14.54
CA ASN A 404 -19.10 -26.42 -14.64
C ASN A 404 -17.68 -25.83 -14.55
N TRP A 405 -16.74 -26.45 -15.26
CA TRP A 405 -15.38 -25.92 -15.47
C TRP A 405 -15.20 -25.39 -16.89
N GLU A 406 -14.62 -24.21 -16.98
CA GLU A 406 -14.18 -23.57 -18.22
C GLU A 406 -12.68 -23.78 -18.39
N PHE A 407 -12.29 -24.23 -19.58
CA PHE A 407 -10.89 -24.53 -19.89
C PHE A 407 -10.36 -23.51 -20.88
N TYR A 408 -9.12 -23.13 -20.68
CA TYR A 408 -8.43 -22.13 -21.47
C TYR A 408 -7.03 -22.61 -21.84
N LYS A 409 -6.60 -22.20 -23.02
CA LYS A 409 -5.19 -22.14 -23.40
C LYS A 409 -4.74 -20.68 -23.41
N ARG A 410 -3.44 -20.45 -23.24
CA ARG A 410 -2.84 -19.13 -23.49
C ARG A 410 -2.33 -19.09 -24.93
N ASP A 411 -2.83 -18.17 -25.74
CA ASP A 411 -2.46 -18.04 -27.16
C ASP A 411 -1.04 -17.45 -27.34
N THR A 412 -0.60 -17.32 -28.59
CA THR A 412 0.72 -16.76 -28.94
C THR A 412 0.88 -15.29 -28.57
N ASN A 413 -0.22 -14.57 -28.38
CA ASN A 413 -0.25 -13.16 -27.97
C ASN A 413 -0.31 -13.00 -26.44
N GLY A 414 -0.43 -14.11 -25.69
CA GLY A 414 -0.58 -14.10 -24.24
C GLY A 414 -2.02 -13.96 -23.75
N ASN A 415 -3.01 -13.98 -24.65
CA ASN A 415 -4.43 -13.92 -24.28
C ASN A 415 -4.95 -15.31 -23.90
N ASP A 416 -6.01 -15.33 -23.09
CA ASP A 416 -6.73 -16.58 -22.82
C ASP A 416 -7.75 -16.87 -23.93
N GLU A 417 -7.65 -18.06 -24.50
CA GLU A 417 -8.60 -18.60 -25.47
C GLU A 417 -9.31 -19.82 -24.88
N LYS A 418 -10.64 -19.83 -24.91
CA LYS A 418 -11.46 -20.92 -24.37
C LYS A 418 -11.44 -22.14 -25.30
N ILE A 419 -11.39 -23.35 -24.74
CA ILE A 419 -11.28 -24.65 -25.47
C ILE A 419 -12.37 -25.66 -25.12
#